data_AF-A0A2S9APX5-F1
#
_entry.id   AF-A0A2S9APX5-F1
#
_cell.length_a   1.000
_cell.length_b   1.000
_cell.length_c   1.000
_cell.angle_alpha   90.00
_cell.angle_beta   90.00
_cell.angle_gamma   90.00
#
_symmetry.space_group_name_H-M   'P 1'
#
loop_
_entity.id
_entity.type
_entity.pdbx_description
1 polymer ?
#
loop_
_entity_poly.entity_id
_entity_poly.type
_entity_poly.pdbx_seq_one_letter_code
_entity_poly.pdbx_strand_id
1 'polypeptide(L)'
;MRVMSDGMVRGVPKSDCVNFRLPGAGVMVAKRDGFANRNGETLGMAPVERYSDATVMTELLVPAGQPIAFHYIGNRCYNMFSFVPQPGMDYELDAASRYKCGVTLKRMAFGKIEGTSEPLGESKLCKWGDNL
;
A
#
# COMPACT_ATOMS: atom_id res chain seq x y z
N MET A 1 6.51 -2.95 -6.37
CA MET A 1 6.02 -2.00 -5.36
C MET A 1 6.31 -2.57 -3.98
N ARG A 2 6.97 -1.78 -3.13
CA ARG A 2 7.18 -2.06 -1.71
C ARG A 2 6.09 -1.38 -0.89
N VAL A 3 5.49 -2.10 0.04
CA VAL A 3 4.52 -1.56 1.00
C VAL A 3 5.08 -1.75 2.40
N MET A 4 5.17 -0.67 3.16
CA MET A 4 5.65 -0.64 4.54
C MET A 4 4.54 -0.09 5.44
N SER A 5 4.30 -0.74 6.58
CA SER A 5 3.26 -0.28 7.49
C SER A 5 3.48 -0.75 8.93
N ASP A 6 3.00 0.03 9.90
CA ASP A 6 2.85 -0.36 11.31
C ASP A 6 1.45 -0.95 11.62
N GLY A 7 0.61 -1.10 10.60
CA GLY A 7 -0.75 -1.64 10.68
C GLY A 7 -1.03 -2.66 9.57
N MET A 8 -2.22 -2.56 8.98
CA MET A 8 -2.64 -3.38 7.85
C MET A 8 -2.88 -2.50 6.63
N VAL A 9 -2.35 -2.92 5.48
CA VAL A 9 -2.68 -2.31 4.19
C VAL A 9 -3.32 -3.37 3.31
N ARG A 10 -4.53 -3.05 2.85
CA ARG A 10 -5.25 -3.82 1.84
C ARG A 10 -5.22 -3.05 0.53
N GLY A 11 -5.11 -3.77 -0.58
CA GLY A 11 -5.17 -3.16 -1.90
C GLY A 11 -6.26 -3.77 -2.76
N VAL A 12 -6.76 -2.97 -3.69
CA VAL A 12 -7.80 -3.30 -4.66
C VAL A 12 -7.27 -2.90 -6.03
N PRO A 13 -6.69 -3.84 -6.80
CA PRO A 13 -6.17 -3.52 -8.12
C PRO A 13 -7.30 -3.20 -9.09
N LYS A 14 -6.99 -2.39 -10.11
CA LYS A 14 -7.92 -2.02 -11.19
C LYS A 14 -9.17 -1.26 -10.72
N SER A 15 -9.05 -0.53 -9.61
CA SER A 15 -10.12 0.27 -9.04
C SER A 15 -9.55 1.50 -8.33
N ASP A 16 -10.29 2.61 -8.39
CA ASP A 16 -10.04 3.86 -7.67
C ASP A 16 -10.83 3.93 -6.35
N CYS A 17 -11.69 2.95 -6.07
CA CYS A 17 -12.47 2.80 -4.85
C CYS A 17 -12.21 1.46 -4.16
N VAL A 18 -12.47 1.40 -2.86
CA VAL A 18 -12.25 0.20 -2.04
C VAL A 18 -13.46 -0.74 -2.16
N ASN A 19 -13.26 -1.92 -2.76
CA ASN A 19 -14.18 -3.04 -2.77
C ASN A 19 -13.41 -4.37 -2.68
N PHE A 20 -13.48 -5.02 -1.52
CA PHE A 20 -12.74 -6.26 -1.26
C PHE A 20 -13.32 -7.51 -1.94
N ARG A 21 -14.45 -7.40 -2.65
CA ARG A 21 -15.01 -8.48 -3.46
C ARG A 21 -14.44 -8.52 -4.87
N LEU A 22 -13.68 -7.49 -5.29
CA LEU A 22 -13.08 -7.46 -6.62
C LEU A 22 -11.94 -8.49 -6.73
N PRO A 23 -11.76 -9.14 -7.89
CA PRO A 23 -10.66 -10.08 -8.10
C PRO A 23 -9.30 -9.43 -7.85
N GLY A 24 -8.45 -10.11 -7.07
CA GLY A 24 -7.13 -9.62 -6.70
C GLY A 24 -7.13 -8.62 -5.54
N ALA A 25 -8.29 -8.24 -5.01
CA ALA A 25 -8.35 -7.48 -3.76
C ALA A 25 -7.93 -8.35 -2.58
N GLY A 26 -7.14 -7.79 -1.67
CA GLY A 26 -6.60 -8.57 -0.56
C GLY A 26 -5.73 -7.77 0.40
N VAL A 27 -5.24 -8.46 1.42
CA VAL A 27 -4.24 -7.92 2.35
C VAL A 27 -2.88 -7.99 1.68
N MET A 28 -2.19 -6.86 1.58
CA MET A 28 -0.80 -6.82 1.09
C MET A 28 0.14 -7.07 2.26
N VAL A 29 0.01 -6.25 3.31
CA VAL A 29 0.82 -6.33 4.52
C VAL A 29 -0.07 -6.25 5.75
N ALA A 30 0.26 -6.97 6.81
CA ALA A 30 -0.44 -6.87 8.09
C ALA A 30 0.49 -7.15 9.26
N LYS A 31 0.61 -6.20 10.19
CA LYS A 31 1.42 -6.38 11.40
C LYS A 31 0.84 -7.41 12.37
N ARG A 32 -0.49 -7.54 12.43
CA ARG A 32 -1.19 -8.43 13.36
C ARG A 32 -1.27 -9.84 12.78
N ASP A 33 -1.03 -10.83 13.64
CA ASP A 33 -1.19 -12.25 13.29
C ASP A 33 -2.66 -12.63 13.02
N GLY A 34 -2.85 -13.66 12.19
CA GLY A 34 -4.18 -14.20 11.84
C GLY A 34 -4.77 -13.69 10.52
N PHE A 35 -4.04 -12.87 9.76
CA PHE A 35 -4.43 -12.47 8.40
C PHE A 35 -3.54 -13.15 7.37
N ALA A 36 -4.14 -13.66 6.29
CA ALA A 36 -3.40 -14.10 5.11
C ALA A 36 -2.71 -12.86 4.50
N ASN A 37 -1.40 -12.74 4.68
CA ASN A 37 -0.60 -11.60 4.24
C ASN A 37 0.66 -12.10 3.52
N ARG A 38 1.37 -11.18 2.85
CA ARG A 38 2.59 -11.47 2.10
C ARG A 38 3.82 -10.83 2.76
N ASN A 39 3.79 -10.67 4.10
CA ASN A 39 4.88 -10.03 4.83
C ASN A 39 6.21 -10.71 4.52
N GLY A 40 7.26 -9.92 4.27
CA GLY A 40 8.60 -10.42 3.98
C GLY A 40 8.83 -10.91 2.55
N GLU A 41 7.81 -10.93 1.68
CA GLU A 41 8.06 -11.18 0.25
C GLU A 41 8.95 -10.09 -0.34
N THR A 42 9.94 -10.51 -1.14
CA THR A 42 10.88 -9.62 -1.83
C THR A 42 10.91 -9.91 -3.32
N LEU A 43 11.02 -8.85 -4.11
CA LEU A 43 11.25 -8.85 -5.55
C LEU A 43 12.65 -8.33 -5.90
N GLY A 44 13.54 -8.19 -4.91
CA GLY A 44 14.90 -7.67 -5.10
C GLY A 44 14.95 -6.15 -5.28
N MET A 45 13.96 -5.40 -4.78
CA MET A 45 14.07 -3.95 -4.76
C MET A 45 15.22 -3.52 -3.82
N ALA A 46 15.88 -2.40 -4.13
CA ALA A 46 17.03 -1.94 -3.36
C ALA A 46 16.66 -1.72 -1.87
N PRO A 47 17.47 -2.21 -0.92
CA PRO A 47 17.10 -2.26 0.49
C PRO A 47 16.93 -0.85 1.06
N VAL A 48 15.96 -0.71 1.97
CA VAL A 48 15.71 0.52 2.74
C VAL A 48 15.72 0.19 4.22
N GLU A 49 16.13 1.16 5.03
CA GLU A 49 16.06 1.02 6.49
C GLU A 49 14.60 0.94 6.94
N ARG A 50 14.33 -0.02 7.84
CA ARG A 50 13.05 -0.06 8.54
C ARG A 50 13.05 1.03 9.60
N TYR A 51 11.99 1.82 9.62
CA TYR A 51 11.83 2.89 10.60
C TYR A 51 11.67 2.40 12.05
N SER A 52 11.24 1.15 12.24
CA SER A 52 11.11 0.48 13.54
C SER A 52 10.91 -1.03 13.37
N ASP A 53 11.16 -1.80 14.43
CA ASP A 53 10.81 -3.23 14.50
C ASP A 53 9.30 -3.48 14.41
N ALA A 54 8.50 -2.45 14.67
CA ALA A 54 7.06 -2.47 14.54
C ALA A 54 6.57 -2.32 13.09
N THR A 55 7.45 -2.04 12.13
CA THR A 55 7.12 -1.85 10.72
C THR A 55 7.28 -3.18 9.96
N VAL A 56 6.19 -3.66 9.39
CA VAL A 56 6.19 -4.80 8.46
C VAL A 56 6.28 -4.31 7.02
N MET A 57 6.89 -5.12 6.15
CA MET A 57 7.04 -4.78 4.75
C MET A 57 6.78 -5.98 3.83
N THR A 58 6.42 -5.69 2.59
CA THR A 58 6.28 -6.67 1.51
C THR A 58 6.57 -6.00 0.17
N GLU A 59 7.08 -6.76 -0.79
CA GLU A 59 7.27 -6.33 -2.16
C GLU A 59 6.40 -7.18 -3.08
N LEU A 60 5.58 -6.52 -3.89
CA LEU A 60 4.65 -7.18 -4.80
C LEU A 60 4.59 -6.48 -6.16
N LEU A 61 4.21 -7.27 -7.16
CA LEU A 61 3.90 -6.78 -8.49
C LEU A 61 2.49 -6.17 -8.50
N VAL A 62 2.38 -5.01 -9.13
CA VAL A 62 1.12 -4.28 -9.26
C VAL A 62 0.86 -3.95 -10.73
N PRO A 63 -0.39 -3.99 -11.20
CA PRO A 63 -0.71 -3.67 -12.59
C PRO A 63 -0.48 -2.19 -12.87
N ALA A 64 0.33 -1.88 -13.88
CA ALA A 64 0.55 -0.51 -14.34
C ALA A 64 -0.61 0.01 -15.20
N GLY A 65 -0.77 1.34 -15.25
CA GLY A 65 -1.74 2.02 -16.12
C GLY A 65 -3.21 1.92 -15.67
N GLN A 66 -3.49 1.25 -14.56
CA GLN A 66 -4.82 1.14 -13.97
C GLN A 66 -4.77 1.59 -12.50
N PRO A 67 -5.84 2.23 -11.98
CA PRO A 67 -5.85 2.69 -10.60
C PRO A 67 -5.77 1.51 -9.64
N ILE A 68 -5.13 1.75 -8.50
CA ILE A 68 -5.12 0.84 -7.36
C ILE A 68 -5.57 1.63 -6.15
N ALA A 69 -6.63 1.15 -5.50
CA ALA A 69 -7.12 1.70 -4.25
C ALA A 69 -6.52 0.94 -3.08
N PHE A 70 -6.27 1.66 -2.00
CA PHE A 70 -5.69 1.15 -0.78
C PHE A 70 -6.57 1.49 0.40
N HIS A 71 -6.59 0.59 1.37
CA HIS A 71 -7.20 0.81 2.67
C HIS A 71 -6.15 0.49 3.74
N TYR A 72 -5.68 1.54 4.41
CA TYR A 72 -4.78 1.44 5.54
C TYR A 72 -5.58 1.50 6.85
N ILE A 73 -5.30 0.54 7.74
CA ILE A 73 -5.88 0.43 9.06
C ILE A 73 -4.73 0.28 10.07
N GLY A 74 -4.49 1.32 10.85
CA GLY A 74 -3.48 1.35 11.92
C GLY A 74 -4.10 1.65 13.28
N ASN A 75 -3.25 1.92 14.27
CA ASN A 75 -3.71 2.31 15.60
C ASN A 75 -4.40 3.69 15.53
N ARG A 76 -5.74 3.72 15.69
CA ARG A 76 -6.59 4.93 15.58
C ARG A 76 -6.46 5.69 14.25
N CYS A 77 -5.94 5.03 13.20
CA CYS A 77 -5.74 5.60 11.88
C CYS A 77 -6.46 4.77 10.83
N TYR A 78 -7.24 5.44 9.98
CA TYR A 78 -7.87 4.85 8.81
C TYR A 78 -7.70 5.80 7.64
N ASN A 79 -7.16 5.31 6.52
CA ASN A 79 -7.02 6.09 5.30
C ASN A 79 -7.39 5.25 4.09
N MET A 80 -8.06 5.90 3.13
CA MET A 80 -8.38 5.33 1.83
C MET A 80 -7.80 6.26 0.78
N PHE A 81 -6.95 5.72 -0.08
CA PHE A 81 -6.26 6.49 -1.11
C PHE A 81 -6.07 5.64 -2.35
N SER A 82 -5.86 6.28 -3.48
CA SER A 82 -5.60 5.60 -4.75
C SER A 82 -4.54 6.33 -5.55
N PHE A 83 -3.90 5.61 -6.46
CA PHE A 83 -3.03 6.20 -7.48
C PHE A 83 -2.95 5.30 -8.71
N VAL A 84 -2.41 5.81 -9.80
CA VAL A 84 -2.16 5.05 -11.03
C VAL A 84 -0.65 4.81 -11.18
N PRO A 85 -0.14 3.59 -10.95
CA PRO A 85 1.25 3.26 -11.19
C PRO A 85 1.62 3.33 -12.67
N GLN A 86 2.82 3.83 -12.94
CA GLN A 86 3.42 3.88 -14.28
C GLN A 86 4.19 2.59 -14.56
N PRO A 87 4.23 2.15 -15.82
CA PRO A 87 4.99 0.97 -16.20
C PRO A 87 6.50 1.19 -16.02
N GLY A 88 7.21 0.16 -15.58
CA GLY A 88 8.68 0.17 -15.44
C GLY A 88 9.20 0.97 -14.24
N MET A 89 8.33 1.42 -13.34
CA MET A 89 8.71 2.18 -12.15
C MET A 89 8.53 1.35 -10.89
N ASP A 90 9.44 1.57 -9.95
CA ASP A 90 9.33 1.07 -8.59
C ASP A 90 8.59 2.09 -7.71
N TYR A 91 7.86 1.58 -6.73
CA TYR A 91 7.06 2.38 -5.82
C TYR A 91 7.28 1.93 -4.40
N GLU A 92 7.37 2.88 -3.48
CA GLU A 92 7.43 2.64 -2.05
C GLU A 92 6.27 3.38 -1.38
N LEU A 93 5.38 2.61 -0.77
CA LEU A 93 4.25 3.09 -0.01
C LEU A 93 4.60 2.95 1.48
N ASP A 94 4.68 4.08 2.18
CA ASP A 94 4.84 4.11 3.62
C ASP A 94 3.53 4.57 4.26
N ALA A 95 2.85 3.63 4.92
CA ALA A 95 1.59 3.83 5.60
C ALA A 95 1.76 3.52 7.09
N ALA A 96 2.12 4.55 7.86
CA ALA A 96 2.38 4.41 9.29
C ALA A 96 1.57 5.44 10.11
N SER A 97 1.28 5.12 11.37
CA SER A 97 0.62 6.04 12.31
C SER A 97 1.50 7.22 12.74
N ARG A 98 2.67 7.44 12.11
CA ARG A 98 3.49 8.64 12.38
C ARG A 98 2.73 9.90 11.99
N TYR A 99 2.83 10.92 12.85
CA TYR A 99 2.21 12.26 12.75
C TYR A 99 1.00 12.37 11.79
N LYS A 100 -0.23 12.37 12.35
CA LYS A 100 -1.50 12.56 11.62
C LYS A 100 -1.92 11.45 10.67
N CYS A 101 -1.57 10.19 10.94
CA CYS A 101 -1.94 9.06 10.07
C CYS A 101 -1.44 9.27 8.64
N GLY A 102 -0.19 9.72 8.48
CA GLY A 102 0.37 10.03 7.18
C GLY A 102 0.52 8.79 6.31
N VAL A 103 0.13 8.91 5.05
CA VAL A 103 0.47 7.95 4.00
C VAL A 103 1.30 8.70 2.96
N THR A 104 2.46 8.17 2.64
CA THR A 104 3.32 8.74 1.60
C THR A 104 3.61 7.70 0.53
N LEU A 105 3.71 8.15 -0.71
CA LEU A 105 4.07 7.34 -1.84
C LEU A 105 5.29 7.96 -2.52
N LYS A 106 6.31 7.14 -2.74
CA LYS A 106 7.53 7.54 -3.45
C LYS A 106 7.66 6.69 -4.70
N ARG A 107 7.89 7.34 -5.84
CA ARG A 107 8.21 6.69 -7.12
C ARG A 107 9.71 6.71 -7.33
N MET A 108 10.26 5.57 -7.71
CA MET A 108 11.68 5.36 -7.95
C MET A 108 11.87 4.74 -9.34
N ALA A 109 13.01 5.01 -9.96
CA ALA A 109 13.43 4.22 -11.10
C ALA A 109 13.75 2.79 -10.64
N PHE A 110 13.59 1.82 -11.54
CA PHE A 110 13.84 0.41 -11.23
C PHE A 110 15.24 0.21 -10.61
N GLY A 111 15.28 -0.44 -9.43
CA GLY A 111 16.53 -0.73 -8.71
C GLY A 111 17.21 0.47 -8.06
N LYS A 112 16.56 1.64 -8.00
CA LYS A 112 17.05 2.82 -7.27
C LYS A 112 16.29 3.01 -5.95
N ILE A 113 16.95 3.65 -4.99
CA ILE A 113 16.36 4.06 -3.70
C ILE A 113 15.92 5.53 -3.67
N GLU A 114 16.49 6.35 -4.55
CA GLU A 114 16.12 7.76 -4.68
C GLU A 114 14.88 7.88 -5.57
N GLY A 115 13.98 8.77 -5.20
CA GLY A 115 12.68 8.87 -5.83
C GLY A 115 11.95 10.15 -5.48
N THR A 116 10.90 10.43 -6.25
CA THR A 116 10.04 11.60 -6.09
C THR A 116 8.80 11.23 -5.29
N SER A 117 8.33 12.13 -4.42
CA SER A 117 7.02 11.97 -3.80
C SER A 117 5.96 12.04 -4.89
N GLU A 118 5.05 11.07 -4.90
CA GLU A 118 3.90 11.05 -5.79
C GLU A 118 2.64 11.47 -5.01
N PRO A 119 1.78 12.29 -5.62
CA PRO A 119 0.50 12.64 -5.00
C PRO A 119 -0.38 11.39 -4.93
N LEU A 120 -1.06 11.25 -3.79
CA LEU A 120 -2.10 10.26 -3.58
C LEU A 120 -3.46 10.92 -3.81
N GLY A 121 -4.32 10.27 -4.59
CA GLY A 121 -5.73 10.65 -4.69
C GLY A 121 -6.51 10.13 -3.49
N GLU A 122 -7.54 10.87 -3.07
CA GLU A 122 -8.50 10.34 -2.10
C GLU A 122 -9.27 9.15 -2.70
N SER A 123 -9.56 8.14 -1.88
CA SER A 123 -10.40 7.01 -2.26
C SER A 123 -11.58 6.87 -1.29
N LYS A 124 -12.59 6.12 -1.71
CA LYS A 124 -13.83 5.87 -0.98
C LYS A 124 -14.24 4.42 -1.12
N LEU A 125 -15.18 3.95 -0.32
CA LEU A 125 -15.82 2.66 -0.55
C LEU A 125 -16.62 2.70 -1.85
N CYS A 126 -16.50 1.68 -2.71
CA CYS A 126 -17.28 1.61 -3.94
C CYS A 126 -18.79 1.49 -3.65
N LYS A 127 -19.13 0.84 -2.53
CA LYS A 127 -20.49 0.72 -1.99
C LYS A 127 -20.46 1.04 -0.51
N TRP A 128 -21.24 2.03 -0.10
CA TRP A 128 -21.33 2.46 1.30
C TRP A 128 -21.83 1.34 2.24
N GLY A 129 -22.61 0.39 1.71
CA GLY A 129 -23.23 -0.72 2.46
C GLY A 129 -22.36 -1.97 2.65
N ASP A 130 -21.12 -2.02 2.15
CA ASP A 130 -20.22 -3.17 2.34
C ASP A 130 -19.44 -3.12 3.69
N ASN A 131 -19.84 -2.21 4.59
CA ASN A 131 -19.34 -2.06 5.96
C ASN A 131 -20.28 -2.69 7.04
N LEU A 132 -21.31 -3.44 6.62
CA LEU A 132 -22.25 -4.14 7.51
C LEU A 132 -22.04 -5.66 7.44
#